data_AF-D8M406-F1
#
_entry.id   AF-D8M406-F1
#
_cell.length_a   1.000
_cell.length_b   1.000
_cell.length_c   1.000
_cell.angle_alpha   90.00
_cell.angle_beta   90.00
_cell.angle_gamma   90.00
#
_symmetry.space_group_name_H-M   'P 1'
#
loop_
_entity.id
_entity.type
_entity.pdbx_description
1 polymer ?
#
loop_
_entity_poly.entity_id
_entity_poly.type
_entity_poly.pdbx_seq_one_letter_code
_entity_poly.pdbx_strand_id
1 'polypeptide(L)'
;MLHRYLNWVGYNTKSFNAGDYRRKCGHSGEGASFFDPQNTAGAQLRNRFAVFALDGKDPVEIGDLDLMAFLMEGGDVGIFDATNTTRERRQQILERCWHAEFDVLFIESICDDPVLLKKNYDMKLSNSGNCHEPISLSDYSQMDPEEARRDFQDRLKQYESIYEPVDEELDKDIPYIKLYNVGQHLKANRCNGVLESDVIFYLLNAHIQPRKIWLCIHGETDNDRKGILGGDPELNENGILFSKDLHEFISSQGDVRVKSEE
;
A
#
# COMPACT_ATOMS: atom_id res chain seq x y z
N MET A 1 -1.04 -0.56 -3.60
CA MET A 1 -1.77 -1.62 -4.35
C MET A 1 -3.26 -1.34 -4.39
N LEU A 2 -3.94 -1.23 -3.24
CA LEU A 2 -5.38 -0.93 -3.16
C LEU A 2 -5.80 0.34 -3.92
N HIS A 3 -5.08 1.45 -3.75
CA HIS A 3 -5.27 2.69 -4.50
C HIS A 3 -5.42 2.48 -6.02
N ARG A 4 -4.55 1.65 -6.62
CA ARG A 4 -4.56 1.39 -8.07
C ARG A 4 -5.77 0.56 -8.48
N TYR A 5 -6.16 -0.41 -7.65
CA TYR A 5 -7.33 -1.23 -7.88
C TYR A 5 -8.62 -0.41 -7.84
N LEU A 6 -8.78 0.42 -6.81
CA LEU A 6 -9.97 1.26 -6.65
C LEU A 6 -10.15 2.24 -7.81
N ASN A 7 -9.06 2.90 -8.25
CA ASN A 7 -9.10 3.72 -9.48
C ASN A 7 -9.42 2.90 -10.74
N TRP A 8 -8.93 1.67 -10.85
CA TRP A 8 -9.19 0.81 -12.01
C TRP A 8 -10.65 0.37 -12.11
N VAL A 9 -11.31 0.09 -10.98
CA VAL A 9 -12.75 -0.24 -10.96
C VAL A 9 -13.65 1.00 -11.09
N GLY A 10 -13.11 2.21 -10.93
CA GLY A 10 -13.79 3.47 -11.23
C GLY A 10 -13.96 4.44 -10.07
N TYR A 11 -13.44 4.15 -8.88
CA TYR A 11 -13.48 5.08 -7.74
C TYR A 11 -12.32 6.09 -7.81
N ASN A 12 -12.63 7.38 -7.79
CA ASN A 12 -11.65 8.46 -7.66
C ASN A 12 -10.96 8.36 -6.29
N THR A 13 -9.77 7.77 -6.26
CA THR A 13 -9.08 7.39 -5.04
C THR A 13 -7.70 8.04 -4.98
N LYS A 14 -7.31 8.58 -3.83
CA LYS A 14 -5.96 9.13 -3.58
C LYS A 14 -5.38 8.62 -2.26
N SER A 15 -4.05 8.44 -2.19
CA SER A 15 -3.37 8.05 -0.94
C SER A 15 -2.64 9.23 -0.30
N PHE A 16 -2.74 9.31 1.02
CA PHE A 16 -2.18 10.36 1.87
C PHE A 16 -1.28 9.73 2.91
N ASN A 17 0.03 9.78 2.67
CA ASN A 17 1.02 9.14 3.55
C ASN A 17 1.58 10.17 4.54
N ALA A 18 1.40 9.93 5.85
CA ALA A 18 1.87 10.86 6.88
C ALA A 18 3.41 11.00 6.92
N GLY A 19 4.15 9.97 6.47
CA GLY A 19 5.60 10.00 6.32
C GLY A 19 6.06 10.94 5.21
N ASP A 20 5.33 11.05 4.10
CA ASP A 20 5.60 12.02 3.04
C ASP A 20 5.48 13.46 3.54
N TYR A 21 4.43 13.76 4.31
CA TYR A 21 4.27 15.09 4.91
C TYR A 21 5.41 15.40 5.89
N ARG A 22 5.81 14.44 6.73
CA ARG A 22 7.00 14.59 7.60
C ARG A 22 8.25 14.92 6.79
N ARG A 23 8.50 14.18 5.70
CA ARG A 23 9.67 14.38 4.82
C ARG A 23 9.63 15.75 4.12
N LYS A 24 8.47 16.16 3.59
CA LYS A 24 8.26 17.48 2.96
C LYS A 24 8.50 18.63 3.95
N CYS A 25 8.17 18.45 5.23
CA CYS A 25 8.43 19.43 6.29
C CYS A 25 9.89 19.43 6.79
N GLY A 26 10.83 18.74 6.14
CA GLY A 26 12.27 18.78 6.46
C GLY A 26 12.73 17.78 7.53
N HIS A 27 11.87 16.84 7.95
CA HIS A 27 12.20 15.80 8.93
C HIS A 27 12.52 14.44 8.25
N SER A 28 13.39 14.48 7.25
CA SER A 28 13.94 13.30 6.58
C SER A 28 15.15 12.74 7.34
N GLY A 29 15.18 11.42 7.61
CA GLY A 29 16.33 10.78 8.28
C GLY A 29 16.35 10.91 9.81
N GLU A 30 15.21 11.21 10.43
CA GLU A 30 15.06 11.18 11.90
C GLU A 30 15.24 9.74 12.42
N GLY A 31 16.16 9.56 13.38
CA GLY A 31 16.43 8.24 13.97
C GLY A 31 15.36 7.77 14.97
N ALA A 32 15.53 6.57 15.52
CA ALA A 32 14.61 5.94 16.46
C ALA A 32 14.27 6.81 17.69
N SER A 33 15.18 7.69 18.13
CA SER A 33 14.91 8.63 19.24
C SER A 33 13.76 9.61 18.96
N PHE A 34 13.51 9.92 17.69
CA PHE A 34 12.35 10.72 17.30
C PHE A 34 11.05 9.96 17.57
N PHE A 35 11.03 8.63 17.37
CA PHE A 35 9.86 7.76 17.50
C PHE A 35 9.60 7.26 18.92
N ASP A 36 10.49 7.55 19.86
CA ASP A 36 10.35 7.20 21.27
C ASP A 36 9.00 7.73 21.84
N PRO A 37 8.17 6.87 22.44
CA PRO A 37 6.94 7.28 23.12
C PRO A 37 7.17 8.35 24.21
N GLN A 38 8.34 8.31 24.86
CA GLN A 38 8.71 9.26 25.91
C GLN A 38 9.16 10.61 25.34
N ASN A 39 9.44 10.68 24.04
CA ASN A 39 9.72 11.94 23.35
C ASN A 39 8.40 12.64 23.01
N THR A 40 7.88 13.38 24.00
CA THR A 40 6.62 14.13 23.88
C THR A 40 6.64 15.14 22.73
N ALA A 41 7.80 15.76 22.44
CA ALA A 41 7.96 16.67 21.32
C ALA A 41 7.86 15.95 19.96
N GLY A 42 8.54 14.81 19.82
CA GLY A 42 8.47 13.97 18.61
C GLY A 42 7.06 13.39 18.39
N ALA A 43 6.38 12.96 19.45
CA ALA A 43 5.00 12.47 19.39
C ALA A 43 4.02 13.58 18.95
N GLN A 44 4.15 14.79 19.52
CA GLN A 44 3.37 15.95 19.10
C GLN A 44 3.61 16.30 17.62
N LEU A 45 4.86 16.24 17.16
CA LEU A 45 5.20 16.52 15.77
C LEU A 45 4.60 15.48 14.80
N ARG A 46 4.67 14.18 15.15
CA ARG A 46 4.03 13.11 14.37
C ARG A 46 2.52 13.28 14.31
N ASN A 47 1.88 13.60 15.44
CA ASN A 47 0.45 13.88 15.48
C ASN A 47 0.11 15.07 14.59
N ARG A 48 0.95 16.12 14.58
CA ARG A 48 0.78 17.29 13.74
C ARG A 48 0.88 16.95 12.25
N PHE A 49 1.86 16.16 11.81
CA PHE A 49 1.94 15.70 10.41
C PHE A 49 0.74 14.84 10.02
N ALA A 50 0.29 13.98 10.92
CA ALA A 50 -0.85 13.12 10.68
C ALA A 50 -2.16 13.92 10.66
N VAL A 51 -2.25 15.06 11.38
CA VAL A 51 -3.33 16.04 11.24
C VAL A 51 -3.20 16.82 9.93
N PHE A 52 -2.00 17.14 9.46
CA PHE A 52 -1.82 17.84 8.17
C PHE A 52 -2.20 16.98 6.98
N ALA A 53 -1.86 15.71 6.99
CA ALA A 53 -2.29 14.79 5.95
C ALA A 53 -3.82 14.59 5.94
N LEU A 54 -4.50 14.79 7.08
CA LEU A 54 -5.97 14.80 7.18
C LEU A 54 -6.58 16.15 6.78
N ASP A 55 -6.13 17.26 7.37
CA ASP A 55 -6.83 18.57 7.39
C ASP A 55 -6.04 19.75 6.77
N GLY A 56 -4.82 19.52 6.28
CA GLY A 56 -4.05 20.51 5.49
C GLY A 56 -3.65 21.82 6.17
N LYS A 57 -3.74 21.96 7.49
CA LYS A 57 -3.56 23.26 8.18
C LYS A 57 -2.10 23.73 8.40
N ASP A 58 -1.17 23.52 7.47
CA ASP A 58 0.12 24.26 7.48
C ASP A 58 0.17 25.28 6.32
N PRO A 59 0.44 26.59 6.55
CA PRO A 59 0.37 27.65 5.51
C PRO A 59 1.50 27.64 4.47
N VAL A 60 2.39 26.65 4.49
CA VAL A 60 3.61 26.64 3.69
C VAL A 60 3.44 25.66 2.54
N GLU A 61 2.96 26.18 1.40
CA GLU A 61 3.06 25.63 0.05
C GLU A 61 3.16 24.09 -0.06
N ILE A 62 2.02 23.40 -0.10
CA ILE A 62 1.95 22.12 -0.82
C ILE A 62 0.70 22.19 -1.68
N GLY A 63 0.87 22.38 -2.98
CA GLY A 63 -0.23 22.49 -3.96
C GLY A 63 -1.04 21.20 -4.19
N ASP A 64 -0.95 20.22 -3.28
CA ASP A 64 -1.76 19.01 -3.26
C ASP A 64 -2.84 19.16 -2.19
N LEU A 65 -4.11 18.95 -2.58
CA LEU A 65 -5.24 18.81 -1.64
C LEU A 65 -4.89 17.79 -0.55
N ASP A 66 -5.22 18.12 0.72
CA ASP A 66 -5.24 17.16 1.83
C ASP A 66 -6.41 16.17 1.68
N LEU A 67 -6.44 15.14 2.55
CA LEU A 67 -7.44 14.07 2.44
C LEU A 67 -8.87 14.62 2.48
N MET A 68 -9.15 15.54 3.40
CA MET A 68 -10.50 16.05 3.61
C MET A 68 -10.92 16.98 2.47
N ALA A 69 -10.02 17.85 2.01
CA ALA A 69 -10.26 18.70 0.86
C ALA A 69 -10.50 17.87 -0.41
N PHE A 70 -9.72 16.81 -0.64
CA PHE A 70 -9.91 15.89 -1.76
C PHE A 70 -11.30 15.24 -1.75
N LEU A 71 -11.76 14.75 -0.59
CA LEU A 71 -13.09 14.16 -0.47
C LEU A 71 -14.19 15.21 -0.67
N MET A 72 -14.02 16.42 -0.11
CA MET A 72 -14.98 17.52 -0.27
C MET A 72 -15.09 18.03 -1.72
N GLU A 73 -14.03 17.89 -2.52
CA GLU A 73 -14.03 18.25 -3.94
C GLU A 73 -14.56 17.13 -4.86
N GLY A 74 -15.11 16.05 -4.31
CA GLY A 74 -15.71 14.95 -5.07
C GLY A 74 -14.79 13.75 -5.26
N GLY A 75 -13.77 13.59 -4.41
CA GLY A 75 -13.06 12.32 -4.26
C GLY A 75 -13.94 11.25 -3.62
N ASP A 76 -13.87 10.01 -4.12
CA ASP A 76 -14.66 8.90 -3.59
C ASP A 76 -13.99 8.24 -2.39
N VAL A 77 -12.66 8.06 -2.44
CA VAL A 77 -11.92 7.31 -1.40
C VAL A 77 -10.56 7.96 -1.08
N GLY A 78 -10.38 8.36 0.18
CA GLY A 78 -9.11 8.84 0.72
C GLY A 78 -8.39 7.76 1.54
N ILE A 79 -7.25 7.26 1.08
CA ILE A 79 -6.46 6.26 1.81
C ILE A 79 -5.48 6.98 2.73
N PHE A 80 -5.77 6.97 4.04
CA PHE A 80 -4.89 7.55 5.06
C PHE A 80 -3.83 6.54 5.52
N ASP A 81 -2.61 6.65 4.97
CA ASP A 81 -1.48 5.76 5.25
C ASP A 81 -0.62 6.31 6.41
N ALA A 82 -0.90 5.79 7.60
CA ALA A 82 -0.17 6.09 8.83
C ALA A 82 -0.27 4.89 9.79
N THR A 83 0.58 4.86 10.82
CA THR A 83 0.61 3.72 11.76
C THR A 83 -0.68 3.57 12.57
N ASN A 84 -1.30 4.68 12.99
CA ASN A 84 -2.60 4.71 13.69
C ASN A 84 -2.76 3.63 14.79
N THR A 85 -1.66 3.38 15.51
CA THR A 85 -1.49 2.23 16.42
C THR A 85 -2.21 2.38 17.76
N THR A 86 -2.64 3.58 18.14
CA THR A 86 -3.36 3.84 19.41
C THR A 86 -4.85 4.05 19.17
N ARG A 87 -5.67 3.67 20.15
CA ARG A 87 -7.12 3.89 20.11
C ARG A 87 -7.48 5.37 20.10
N GLU A 88 -6.77 6.17 20.89
CA GLU A 88 -6.95 7.63 20.91
C GLU A 88 -6.82 8.23 19.51
N ARG A 89 -5.81 7.80 18.74
CA ARG A 89 -5.59 8.28 17.37
C ARG A 89 -6.72 7.86 16.43
N ARG A 90 -7.19 6.61 16.53
CA ARG A 90 -8.32 6.12 15.74
C ARG A 90 -9.62 6.86 16.05
N GLN A 91 -9.86 7.16 17.33
CA GLN A 91 -11.01 7.94 17.78
C GLN A 91 -11.00 9.37 17.22
N GLN A 92 -9.83 10.04 17.22
CA GLN A 92 -9.69 11.37 16.60
C GLN A 92 -10.03 11.36 15.10
N ILE A 93 -9.62 10.31 14.37
CA ILE A 93 -9.95 10.15 12.95
C ILE A 93 -11.46 9.97 12.78
N LEU A 94 -12.06 9.06 13.55
CA LEU A 94 -13.49 8.79 13.52
C LEU A 94 -14.32 10.05 13.79
N GLU A 95 -13.99 10.81 14.85
CA GLU A 95 -14.68 12.06 15.19
C GLU A 95 -14.56 13.09 14.07
N ARG A 96 -13.35 13.23 13.49
CA ARG A 96 -13.11 14.20 12.42
C ARG A 96 -13.88 13.88 11.14
N CYS A 97 -13.91 12.61 10.75
CA CYS A 97 -14.65 12.13 9.57
C CYS A 97 -16.16 12.17 9.80
N TRP A 98 -16.62 11.82 11.00
CA TRP A 98 -18.03 11.94 11.40
C TRP A 98 -18.55 13.37 11.23
N HIS A 99 -17.78 14.37 11.67
CA HIS A 99 -18.15 15.78 11.50
C HIS A 99 -18.17 16.27 10.05
N ALA A 100 -17.53 15.54 9.14
CA ALA A 100 -17.54 15.84 7.71
C ALA A 100 -18.42 14.89 6.90
N GLU A 101 -19.21 14.04 7.57
CA GLU A 101 -20.11 13.09 6.94
C GLU A 101 -19.39 12.09 6.02
N PHE A 102 -18.17 11.68 6.40
CA PHE A 102 -17.41 10.64 5.70
C PHE A 102 -17.39 9.33 6.49
N ASP A 103 -17.63 8.23 5.79
CA ASP A 103 -17.48 6.88 6.31
C ASP A 103 -16.00 6.51 6.47
N VAL A 104 -15.70 5.69 7.49
CA VAL A 104 -14.34 5.25 7.81
C VAL A 104 -14.27 3.73 7.83
N LEU A 105 -13.31 3.17 7.09
CA LEU A 105 -12.94 1.76 7.11
C LEU A 105 -11.49 1.61 7.55
N PHE A 106 -11.26 0.95 8.68
CA PHE A 106 -9.90 0.63 9.11
C PHE A 106 -9.39 -0.63 8.43
N ILE A 107 -8.14 -0.62 7.95
CA ILE A 107 -7.47 -1.81 7.43
C ILE A 107 -6.21 -2.03 8.27
N GLU A 108 -6.24 -3.06 9.12
CA GLU A 108 -5.14 -3.43 10.01
C GLU A 108 -4.39 -4.62 9.41
N SER A 109 -3.10 -4.45 9.10
CA SER A 109 -2.24 -5.52 8.60
C SER A 109 -1.43 -6.12 9.76
N ILE A 110 -1.75 -7.35 10.13
CA ILE A 110 -1.08 -8.09 11.20
C ILE A 110 -0.17 -9.14 10.58
N CYS A 111 1.09 -9.15 10.97
CA CYS A 111 2.07 -10.13 10.49
C CYS A 111 2.87 -10.65 11.68
N ASP A 112 2.70 -11.93 12.00
CA ASP A 112 3.44 -12.62 13.06
C ASP A 112 4.39 -13.71 12.51
N ASP A 113 4.30 -14.02 11.22
CA ASP A 113 5.21 -14.94 10.54
C ASP A 113 6.65 -14.36 10.46
N PRO A 114 7.64 -14.99 11.12
CA PRO A 114 9.03 -14.51 11.13
C PRO A 114 9.68 -14.44 9.75
N VAL A 115 9.29 -15.32 8.83
CA VAL A 115 9.82 -15.37 7.46
C VAL A 115 9.31 -14.18 6.65
N LEU A 116 8.01 -13.88 6.76
CA LEU A 116 7.41 -12.72 6.11
C LEU A 116 7.94 -11.41 6.71
N LEU A 117 8.08 -11.33 8.04
CA LEU A 117 8.66 -10.18 8.72
C LEU A 117 10.08 -9.91 8.22
N LYS A 118 10.94 -10.93 8.19
CA LYS A 118 12.31 -10.79 7.67
C LYS A 118 12.32 -10.27 6.23
N LYS A 119 11.48 -10.84 5.35
CA LYS A 119 11.38 -10.41 3.95
C LYS A 119 10.89 -8.96 3.82
N ASN A 120 9.95 -8.54 4.65
CA ASN A 120 9.45 -7.16 4.68
C ASN A 120 10.54 -6.20 5.17
N TYR A 121 11.35 -6.61 6.16
CA TYR A 121 12.49 -5.83 6.64
C TYR A 121 13.54 -5.68 5.55
N ASP A 122 13.92 -6.78 4.89
CA ASP A 122 14.89 -6.76 3.79
C ASP A 122 14.40 -5.85 2.65
N MET A 123 13.10 -5.89 2.32
CA MET A 123 12.52 -5.00 1.31
C MET A 123 12.58 -3.52 1.70
N LYS A 124 12.31 -3.18 2.97
CA LYS A 124 12.39 -1.80 3.48
C LYS A 124 13.82 -1.27 3.61
N LEU A 125 14.76 -2.15 3.97
CA LEU A 125 16.16 -1.80 4.23
C LEU A 125 17.02 -1.85 2.96
N SER A 126 16.64 -2.66 1.98
CA SER A 126 17.38 -2.72 0.72
C SER A 126 17.18 -1.42 -0.07
N ASN A 127 18.28 -0.77 -0.45
CA ASN A 127 18.32 0.30 -1.45
C ASN A 127 17.95 -0.18 -2.88
N SER A 128 17.34 -1.37 -2.99
CA SER A 128 17.07 -2.10 -4.23
C SER A 128 15.59 -1.98 -4.60
N GLY A 129 15.23 -0.82 -5.14
CA GLY A 129 14.35 -0.67 -6.30
C GLY A 129 12.96 -1.34 -6.37
N ASN A 130 12.41 -1.91 -5.29
CA ASN A 130 11.08 -2.52 -5.31
C ASN A 130 10.07 -1.84 -4.36
N CYS A 131 10.53 -0.96 -3.49
CA CYS A 131 9.67 0.03 -2.88
C CYS A 131 9.37 1.10 -3.95
N HIS A 132 8.09 1.41 -4.16
CA HIS A 132 7.67 2.51 -5.04
C HIS A 132 8.11 3.90 -4.52
N GLU A 133 8.84 3.96 -3.41
CA GLU A 133 9.45 5.16 -2.88
C GLU A 133 10.83 5.38 -3.55
N PRO A 134 11.09 6.56 -4.14
CA PRO A 134 12.39 6.91 -4.67
C PRO A 134 13.51 6.67 -3.64
N ILE A 135 14.65 6.15 -4.11
CA ILE A 135 15.85 5.86 -3.27
C ILE A 135 16.27 7.10 -2.45
N SER A 136 15.97 8.31 -2.91
CA SER A 136 16.23 9.58 -2.21
C SER A 136 15.27 9.89 -1.03
N LEU A 137 14.24 9.08 -0.81
CA LEU A 137 13.18 9.28 0.21
C LEU A 137 13.15 8.19 1.28
N SER A 138 14.02 7.19 1.17
CA SER A 138 14.25 6.20 2.23
C SER A 138 14.94 6.86 3.42
N ASP A 139 14.35 6.69 4.61
CA ASP A 139 14.93 7.12 5.90
C ASP A 139 16.35 6.58 6.13
N TYR A 140 16.74 5.54 5.38
CA TYR A 140 17.98 4.79 5.52
C TYR A 140 18.94 4.96 4.33
N SER A 141 18.62 5.83 3.36
CA SER A 141 19.35 5.96 2.08
C SER A 141 20.84 6.30 2.20
N GLN A 142 21.28 6.86 3.34
CA GLN A 142 22.67 7.25 3.60
C GLN A 142 23.30 6.52 4.80
N MET A 143 22.59 5.56 5.40
CA MET A 143 23.07 4.82 6.59
C MET A 143 23.74 3.50 6.21
N ASP A 144 24.66 3.04 7.06
CA ASP A 144 25.22 1.69 6.95
C ASP A 144 24.10 0.64 7.11
N PRO A 145 24.06 -0.44 6.30
CA PRO A 145 22.99 -1.44 6.38
C PRO A 145 22.77 -2.05 7.76
N GLU A 146 23.82 -2.25 8.56
CA GLU A 146 23.69 -2.80 9.92
C GLU A 146 23.23 -1.75 10.94
N GLU A 147 23.54 -0.48 10.70
CA GLU A 147 23.01 0.64 11.49
C GLU A 147 21.53 0.88 11.18
N ALA A 148 21.16 0.91 9.90
CA ALA A 148 19.78 1.01 9.44
C ALA A 148 18.90 -0.12 10.00
N ARG A 149 19.41 -1.35 9.99
CA ARG A 149 18.71 -2.50 10.57
C ARG A 149 18.50 -2.35 12.08
N ARG A 150 19.49 -1.84 12.82
CA ARG A 150 19.39 -1.61 14.26
C ARG A 150 18.38 -0.51 14.58
N ASP A 151 18.47 0.63 13.90
CA ASP A 151 17.53 1.74 14.06
C ASP A 151 16.08 1.29 13.76
N PHE A 152 15.88 0.55 12.66
CA PHE A 152 14.57 0.01 12.31
C PHE A 152 14.02 -0.95 13.38
N GLN A 153 14.87 -1.82 13.94
CA GLN A 153 14.47 -2.73 15.03
C GLN A 153 14.09 -1.97 16.30
N ASP A 154 14.81 -0.92 16.66
CA ASP A 154 14.50 -0.13 17.85
C ASP A 154 13.23 0.70 17.66
N ARG A 155 13.04 1.26 16.45
CA ARG A 155 11.78 1.91 16.06
C ARG A 155 10.59 0.95 16.11
N LEU A 156 10.78 -0.31 15.70
CA LEU A 156 9.73 -1.33 15.79
C LEU A 156 9.34 -1.61 17.25
N LYS A 157 10.32 -1.84 18.14
CA LYS A 157 10.06 -2.05 19.58
C LYS A 157 9.29 -0.89 20.21
N GLN A 158 9.62 0.34 19.80
CA GLN A 158 8.90 1.53 20.27
C GLN A 158 7.43 1.50 19.84
N TYR A 159 7.14 1.18 18.58
CA TYR A 159 5.75 1.04 18.11
C TYR A 159 5.03 -0.11 18.81
N GLU A 160 5.69 -1.26 18.99
CA GLU A 160 5.13 -2.42 19.71
C GLU A 160 4.76 -2.07 21.16
N SER A 161 5.55 -1.22 21.83
CA SER A 161 5.29 -0.86 23.23
C SER A 161 4.03 -0.01 23.44
N ILE A 162 3.54 0.66 22.38
CA ILE A 162 2.33 1.50 22.41
C ILE A 162 1.20 0.95 21.53
N TYR A 163 1.38 -0.23 20.95
CA TYR A 163 0.43 -0.77 19.99
C TYR A 163 -0.83 -1.28 20.70
N GLU A 164 -1.96 -0.66 20.38
CA GLU A 164 -3.29 -1.06 20.81
C GLU A 164 -4.03 -1.60 19.58
N PRO A 165 -3.98 -2.92 19.31
CA PRO A 165 -4.63 -3.52 18.16
C PRO A 165 -6.14 -3.20 18.16
N VAL A 166 -6.75 -3.21 16.99
CA VAL A 166 -8.21 -3.16 16.88
C VAL A 166 -8.76 -4.34 17.69
N ASP A 167 -9.75 -4.12 18.54
CA ASP A 167 -10.30 -5.10 19.47
C ASP A 167 -11.75 -5.41 19.14
N GLU A 168 -12.13 -6.68 19.25
CA GLU A 168 -13.45 -7.12 18.80
C GLU A 168 -14.58 -6.64 19.69
N GLU A 169 -14.33 -6.46 20.97
CA GLU A 169 -15.34 -6.04 21.95
C GLU A 169 -15.37 -4.52 22.07
N LEU A 170 -14.19 -3.88 22.10
CA LEU A 170 -14.06 -2.45 22.31
C LEU A 170 -14.27 -1.65 21.01
N ASP A 171 -13.86 -2.20 19.86
CA ASP A 171 -14.04 -1.58 18.54
C ASP A 171 -15.18 -2.24 17.73
N LYS A 172 -16.08 -2.97 18.40
CA LYS A 172 -17.22 -3.68 17.76
C LYS A 172 -18.10 -2.79 16.90
N ASP A 173 -18.13 -1.49 17.23
CA ASP A 173 -19.01 -0.54 16.59
C ASP A 173 -18.42 0.09 15.31
N ILE A 174 -17.16 -0.20 14.99
CA ILE A 174 -16.39 0.44 13.94
C ILE A 174 -16.20 -0.53 12.74
N PRO A 175 -16.34 -0.07 11.48
CA PRO A 175 -15.97 -0.85 10.32
C PRO A 175 -14.46 -1.09 10.24
N TYR A 176 -14.04 -2.36 10.21
CA TYR A 176 -12.63 -2.70 10.06
C TYR A 176 -12.41 -4.02 9.33
N ILE A 177 -11.22 -4.14 8.72
CA ILE A 177 -10.68 -5.37 8.14
C ILE A 177 -9.31 -5.62 8.76
N LYS A 178 -9.14 -6.78 9.40
CA LYS A 178 -7.85 -7.29 9.83
C LYS A 178 -7.33 -8.29 8.81
N LEU A 179 -6.16 -8.02 8.25
CA LEU A 179 -5.48 -8.88 7.28
C LEU A 179 -4.30 -9.55 7.97
N TYR A 180 -4.31 -10.88 8.02
CA TYR A 180 -3.26 -11.65 8.70
C TYR A 180 -2.28 -12.25 7.70
N ASN A 181 -0.98 -12.11 7.99
CA ASN A 181 0.13 -12.72 7.25
C ASN A 181 0.01 -12.54 5.74
N VAL A 182 -0.25 -11.30 5.31
CA VAL A 182 -0.33 -10.89 3.90
C VAL A 182 -1.40 -11.67 3.13
N GLY A 183 -2.58 -11.82 3.73
CA GLY A 183 -3.75 -12.41 3.07
C GLY A 183 -3.93 -13.91 3.31
N GLN A 184 -3.23 -14.50 4.28
CA GLN A 184 -3.47 -15.89 4.70
C GLN A 184 -4.92 -16.08 5.15
N HIS A 185 -5.44 -15.13 5.92
CA HIS A 185 -6.86 -15.00 6.22
C HIS A 185 -7.16 -13.54 6.60
N LEU A 186 -8.44 -13.20 6.66
CA LEU A 186 -8.88 -11.89 7.15
C LEU A 186 -10.09 -12.01 8.07
N LYS A 187 -10.27 -10.99 8.89
CA LYS A 187 -11.47 -10.78 9.71
C LYS A 187 -12.07 -9.43 9.38
N ALA A 188 -13.35 -9.39 9.03
CA ALA A 188 -14.07 -8.16 8.74
C ALA A 188 -15.15 -7.93 9.80
N ASN A 189 -15.33 -6.67 10.21
CA ASN A 189 -16.41 -6.23 11.08
C ASN A 189 -17.15 -5.08 10.41
N ARG A 190 -18.49 -5.13 10.43
CA ARG A 190 -19.39 -4.09 9.88
C ARG A 190 -19.08 -3.63 8.44
N CYS A 191 -18.50 -4.52 7.64
CA CYS A 191 -18.24 -4.29 6.22
C CYS A 191 -19.47 -4.72 5.40
N ASN A 192 -20.52 -3.90 5.41
CA ASN A 192 -21.82 -4.25 4.81
C ASN A 192 -22.05 -3.58 3.44
N GLY A 193 -21.21 -2.64 3.03
CA GLY A 193 -21.31 -1.97 1.74
C GLY A 193 -20.56 -2.67 0.60
N VAL A 194 -20.77 -2.14 -0.61
CA VAL A 194 -20.18 -2.65 -1.85
C VAL A 194 -18.68 -2.38 -1.87
N LEU A 195 -18.26 -1.18 -1.49
CA LEU A 195 -16.85 -0.78 -1.51
C LEU A 195 -16.04 -1.65 -0.54
N GLU A 196 -16.55 -1.90 0.66
CA GLU A 196 -15.88 -2.74 1.66
C GLU A 196 -15.78 -4.19 1.18
N SER A 197 -16.81 -4.69 0.48
CA SER A 197 -16.78 -6.00 -0.16
C SER A 197 -15.72 -6.09 -1.26
N ASP A 198 -15.60 -5.06 -2.11
CA ASP A 198 -14.57 -4.96 -3.15
C ASP A 198 -13.15 -4.91 -2.54
N VAL A 199 -12.99 -4.18 -1.44
CA VAL A 199 -11.73 -4.10 -0.68
C VAL A 199 -11.38 -5.48 -0.12
N ILE A 200 -12.31 -6.16 0.55
CA ILE A 200 -12.13 -7.53 1.08
C ILE A 200 -11.73 -8.49 -0.05
N PHE A 201 -12.46 -8.47 -1.16
CA PHE A 201 -12.17 -9.31 -2.32
C PHE A 201 -10.77 -9.07 -2.87
N TYR A 202 -10.38 -7.79 -3.03
CA TYR A 202 -9.05 -7.45 -3.51
C TYR A 202 -7.94 -7.89 -2.55
N LEU A 203 -8.11 -7.64 -1.25
CA LEU A 203 -7.12 -7.96 -0.23
C LEU A 203 -6.87 -9.48 -0.11
N LEU A 204 -7.88 -10.32 -0.31
CA LEU A 204 -7.73 -11.78 -0.34
C LEU A 204 -6.94 -12.29 -1.55
N ASN A 205 -7.00 -11.57 -2.67
CA ASN A 205 -6.34 -11.98 -3.92
C ASN A 205 -4.98 -11.29 -4.12
N ALA A 206 -4.65 -10.30 -3.30
CA ALA A 206 -3.38 -9.60 -3.36
C ALA A 206 -2.25 -10.46 -2.77
N HIS A 207 -1.10 -10.50 -3.45
CA HIS A 207 0.07 -11.21 -2.94
C HIS A 207 1.37 -10.46 -3.24
N ILE A 208 2.34 -10.62 -2.34
CA ILE A 208 3.66 -9.96 -2.41
C ILE A 208 4.76 -10.84 -2.99
N GLN A 209 4.44 -12.09 -3.35
CA GLN A 209 5.40 -12.99 -3.95
C GLN A 209 5.84 -12.46 -5.33
N PRO A 210 7.16 -12.31 -5.60
CA PRO A 210 7.66 -11.94 -6.90
C PRO A 210 7.18 -12.94 -7.96
N ARG A 211 6.56 -12.42 -9.03
CA ARG A 211 6.11 -13.21 -10.17
C ARG A 211 6.32 -12.46 -11.47
N LYS A 212 6.45 -13.20 -12.56
CA LYS A 212 6.48 -12.65 -13.92
C LYS A 212 5.09 -12.80 -14.54
N ILE A 213 4.54 -11.72 -15.08
CA ILE A 213 3.30 -11.72 -15.86
C ILE A 213 3.69 -11.32 -17.28
N TRP A 214 3.49 -12.22 -18.24
CA TRP A 214 3.73 -11.96 -19.65
C TRP A 214 2.41 -11.63 -20.33
N LEU A 215 2.33 -10.44 -20.93
CA LEU A 215 1.18 -10.02 -21.73
C LEU A 215 1.64 -9.87 -23.18
N CYS A 216 0.95 -10.52 -24.10
CA CYS A 216 1.16 -10.36 -25.53
C CYS A 216 -0.19 -10.35 -26.24
N ILE A 217 -0.22 -9.71 -27.41
CA ILE A 217 -1.37 -9.79 -28.32
C ILE A 217 -1.27 -11.07 -29.16
N HIS A 218 -2.33 -11.38 -29.91
CA HIS A 218 -2.27 -12.44 -30.92
C HIS A 218 -1.27 -12.08 -32.04
N GLY A 219 -0.82 -13.09 -32.79
CA GLY A 219 -0.01 -12.85 -33.99
C GLY A 219 -0.78 -12.07 -35.06
N GLU A 220 -0.05 -11.43 -35.98
CA GLU A 220 -0.64 -10.64 -37.06
C GLU A 220 -1.63 -11.45 -37.93
N THR A 221 -2.74 -10.82 -38.31
CA THR A 221 -3.76 -11.33 -39.22
C THR A 221 -3.87 -10.45 -40.46
N ASP A 222 -4.57 -10.94 -41.49
CA ASP A 222 -4.85 -10.13 -42.68
C ASP A 222 -5.79 -8.95 -42.40
N ASN A 223 -6.62 -9.04 -41.35
CA ASN A 223 -7.47 -7.93 -40.94
C ASN A 223 -6.64 -6.80 -40.34
N ASP A 224 -5.62 -7.12 -39.54
CA ASP A 224 -4.70 -6.13 -38.96
C ASP A 224 -4.02 -5.31 -40.07
N ARG A 225 -3.51 -6.00 -41.10
CA ARG A 225 -2.88 -5.35 -42.28
C ARG A 225 -3.84 -4.46 -43.06
N LYS A 226 -5.13 -4.81 -43.09
CA LYS A 226 -6.17 -4.06 -43.78
C LYS A 226 -6.82 -2.98 -42.90
N GLY A 227 -6.44 -2.89 -41.62
CA GLY A 227 -7.05 -1.98 -40.65
C GLY A 227 -8.50 -2.32 -40.30
N ILE A 228 -8.90 -3.58 -40.45
CA ILE A 228 -10.25 -4.06 -40.13
C ILE A 228 -10.28 -4.42 -38.64
N LEU A 229 -11.17 -3.77 -37.88
CA LEU A 229 -11.33 -4.02 -36.45
C LEU A 229 -12.30 -5.19 -36.20
N GLY A 230 -11.91 -6.10 -35.30
CA GLY A 230 -12.72 -7.25 -34.88
C GLY A 230 -12.80 -8.39 -35.90
N GLY A 231 -13.74 -9.32 -35.67
CA GLY A 231 -13.88 -10.56 -36.43
C GLY A 231 -13.09 -11.72 -35.82
N ASP A 232 -12.99 -12.82 -36.57
CA ASP A 232 -12.24 -14.04 -36.20
C ASP A 232 -11.38 -14.51 -37.39
N PRO A 233 -10.43 -13.69 -37.87
CA PRO A 233 -9.56 -14.04 -38.99
C PRO A 233 -8.45 -15.01 -38.56
N GLU A 234 -7.99 -15.84 -39.48
CA GLU A 234 -6.81 -16.67 -39.25
C GLU A 234 -5.52 -15.83 -39.21
N LEU A 235 -4.50 -16.37 -38.52
CA LEU A 235 -3.16 -15.80 -38.51
C LEU A 235 -2.57 -15.83 -39.92
N ASN A 236 -1.88 -14.77 -40.30
CA ASN A 236 -1.10 -14.77 -41.54
C ASN A 236 0.30 -15.36 -41.30
N GLU A 237 1.16 -15.36 -42.34
CA GLU A 237 2.52 -15.91 -42.25
C GLU A 237 3.36 -15.27 -41.13
N ASN A 238 3.23 -13.96 -40.90
CA ASN A 238 3.90 -13.25 -39.82
C ASN A 238 3.34 -13.65 -38.46
N GLY A 239 2.02 -13.78 -38.32
CA GLY A 239 1.37 -14.22 -37.08
C GLY A 239 1.75 -15.65 -36.69
N ILE A 240 1.91 -16.53 -37.68
CA ILE A 240 2.42 -17.89 -37.48
C ILE A 240 3.89 -17.86 -37.02
N LEU A 241 4.73 -17.01 -37.62
CA LEU A 241 6.12 -16.85 -37.20
C LEU A 241 6.21 -16.34 -35.76
N PHE A 242 5.45 -15.28 -35.43
CA PHE A 242 5.35 -14.77 -34.06
C PHE A 242 4.95 -15.86 -33.06
N SER A 243 3.99 -16.73 -33.43
CA SER A 243 3.54 -17.81 -32.55
C SER A 243 4.64 -18.85 -32.27
N LYS A 244 5.51 -19.11 -33.25
CA LYS A 244 6.69 -19.98 -33.08
C LYS A 244 7.73 -19.31 -32.18
N ASP A 245 8.03 -18.05 -32.42
CA ASP A 245 9.00 -17.30 -31.62
C ASP A 245 8.53 -17.14 -30.17
N LEU A 246 7.22 -16.93 -29.96
CA LEU A 246 6.61 -16.88 -28.64
C LEU A 246 6.72 -18.24 -27.93
N HIS A 247 6.52 -19.35 -28.65
CA HIS A 247 6.72 -20.68 -28.10
C HIS A 247 8.18 -20.92 -27.66
N GLU A 248 9.14 -20.55 -28.51
CA GLU A 248 10.57 -20.65 -28.18
C GLU A 248 10.93 -19.76 -27.00
N PHE A 249 10.44 -18.51 -26.98
CA PHE A 249 10.62 -17.58 -25.88
C PHE A 249 10.10 -18.15 -24.56
N ILE A 250 8.85 -18.61 -24.50
CA ILE A 250 8.26 -19.16 -23.26
C ILE A 250 9.01 -20.41 -22.83
N SER A 251 9.36 -21.30 -23.76
CA SER A 251 10.13 -22.51 -23.47
C SER A 251 11.53 -22.19 -22.91
N SER A 252 12.15 -21.10 -23.37
CA SER A 252 13.45 -20.64 -22.87
C SER A 252 13.40 -20.05 -21.45
N GLN A 253 12.22 -19.68 -20.94
CA GLN A 253 12.09 -19.12 -19.59
C GLN A 253 12.24 -20.17 -18.47
N GLY A 254 12.26 -21.47 -18.81
CA GLY A 254 12.32 -22.58 -17.87
C GLY A 254 10.98 -22.87 -17.18
N ASP A 255 10.92 -23.97 -16.42
CA ASP A 255 9.71 -24.36 -15.68
C ASP A 255 9.46 -23.37 -14.53
N VAL A 256 8.39 -22.58 -14.62
CA VAL A 256 8.09 -21.47 -13.69
C VAL A 256 7.50 -21.98 -12.35
N ARG A 257 7.31 -23.31 -12.21
CA ARG A 257 6.98 -23.92 -10.92
C ARG A 257 8.20 -23.90 -10.02
N VAL A 258 8.26 -22.86 -9.19
CA VAL A 258 9.17 -22.75 -8.05
C VAL A 258 9.21 -24.09 -7.31
N LYS A 259 10.42 -24.67 -7.19
CA LYS A 259 10.70 -25.78 -6.27
C LYS A 259 10.15 -25.36 -4.90
N SER A 260 9.15 -26.08 -4.40
CA SER A 260 8.85 -26.08 -2.98
C SER A 260 10.09 -26.62 -2.28
N GLU A 261 10.90 -25.73 -1.71
CA GLU A 261 11.94 -26.13 -0.77
C GLU A 261 11.24 -26.67 0.49
N GLU A 262 11.56 -27.91 0.83
CA GLU A 262 11.17 -28.62 2.05
C GLU A 262 11.69 -27.95 3.33
#